data_AF-A0A969SJU6-F1
#
_entry.id   AF-A0A969SJU6-F1
#
_cell.length_a   1.000
_cell.length_b   1.000
_cell.length_c   1.000
_cell.angle_alpha   90.00
_cell.angle_beta   90.00
_cell.angle_gamma   90.00
#
_symmetry.space_group_name_H-M   'P 1'
#
loop_
_entity.id
_entity.type
_entity.pdbx_description
1 polymer ?
#
loop_
_entity_poly.entity_id
_entity_poly.type
_entity_poly.pdbx_seq_one_letter_code
_entity_poly.pdbx_strand_id
1 'polypeptide(L)' 'MREVGAYEAKTHLAALLDAVAGGETVVITRRGKPVARLVPATGPAGTSR' A
#
# COMPACT_ATOMS: atom_id res chain seq x y z
N MET A 1 7.36 6.48 1.99
CA MET A 1 6.18 6.10 2.81
C MET A 1 5.08 7.06 2.45
N ARG A 2 4.03 6.56 1.80
CA ARG A 2 2.91 7.36 1.32
C ARG A 2 1.70 7.13 2.20
N GLU A 3 0.95 8.19 2.52
CA GLU A 3 -0.32 8.07 3.24
C GLU A 3 -1.48 8.39 2.30
N VAL A 4 -2.54 7.58 2.34
CA VAL A 4 -3.73 7.75 1.51
C VAL A 4 -4.99 7.55 2.35
N GLY A 5 -6.03 8.32 2.06
CA GLY A 5 -7.32 8.14 2.72
C GLY A 5 -8.01 6.85 2.28
N ALA A 6 -8.82 6.23 3.13
CA ALA A 6 -9.55 5.00 2.82
C ALA A 6 -10.49 5.16 1.60
N TYR A 7 -10.99 6.39 1.37
CA TYR A 7 -11.79 6.70 0.19
C TYR A 7 -10.96 6.75 -1.09
N GLU A 8 -9.78 7.36 -1.04
CA GLU A 8 -8.83 7.38 -2.16
C GLU A 8 -8.31 5.97 -2.44
N ALA A 9 -8.00 5.21 -1.39
CA ALA A 9 -7.48 3.86 -1.47
C ALA A 9 -8.43 2.89 -2.18
N LYS A 10 -9.75 2.96 -1.90
CA LYS A 10 -10.72 2.11 -2.61
C LYS A 10 -10.89 2.50 -4.08
N THR A 11 -10.69 3.77 -4.42
CA THR A 11 -10.84 4.28 -5.80
C THR A 11 -9.61 3.99 -6.65
N HIS A 12 -8.42 4.12 -6.06
CA HIS A 12 -7.13 3.96 -6.73
C HIS A 12 -6.39 2.68 -6.30
N LEU A 13 -7.13 1.65 -5.86
CA LEU A 13 -6.54 0.45 -5.28
C LEU A 13 -5.53 -0.21 -6.22
N ALA A 14 -5.85 -0.33 -7.51
CA ALA A 14 -4.97 -0.94 -8.51
C ALA A 14 -3.59 -0.25 -8.56
N ALA A 15 -3.57 1.09 -8.70
CA ALA A 15 -2.33 1.86 -8.75
C ALA A 15 -1.53 1.79 -7.43
N LEU A 16 -2.22 1.70 -6.29
CA LEU A 16 -1.56 1.51 -5.00
C LEU A 16 -0.93 0.11 -4.89
N LEU A 17 -1.58 -0.92 -5.43
CA LEU A 17 -1.03 -2.27 -5.49
C LEU A 17 0.19 -2.34 -6.40
N ASP A 18 0.20 -1.66 -7.54
CA ASP A 18 1.36 -1.60 -8.43
C ASP A 18 2.56 -0.95 -7.75
N ALA A 19 2.33 0.18 -7.06
CA ALA A 19 3.37 0.85 -6.27
C ALA A 19 3.92 -0.05 -5.15
N VAL A 20 3.03 -0.74 -4.43
CA VAL A 20 3.40 -1.66 -3.36
C VAL A 20 4.10 -2.90 -3.88
N ALA A 21 3.71 -3.42 -5.05
CA ALA A 21 4.41 -4.51 -5.72
C ALA A 21 5.82 -4.10 -6.14
N GLY A 22 6.02 -2.82 -6.49
CA GLY A 22 7.33 -2.23 -6.76
C GLY A 22 8.22 -2.01 -5.51
N GLY A 23 7.74 -2.37 -4.32
CA GLY A 23 8.49 -2.21 -3.07
C GLY A 23 8.06 -1.02 -2.22
N GLU A 24 7.07 -0.23 -2.65
CA GLU A 24 6.57 0.89 -1.86
C GLU A 24 5.74 0.43 -0.66
N THR A 25 5.75 1.24 0.40
CA THR A 25 4.86 1.06 1.55
C THR A 25 3.87 2.20 1.64
N VAL A 26 2.59 1.86 1.70
CA VAL A 26 1.47 2.80 1.73
C VAL A 26 0.68 2.63 3.02
N VAL A 27 0.42 3.71 3.75
CA VAL A 27 -0.46 3.73 4.92
C VAL A 27 -1.84 4.22 4.51
N ILE A 28 -2.86 3.46 4.86
CA ILE A 28 -4.26 3.84 4.65
C ILE A 28 -4.77 4.47 5.95
N THR A 29 -5.29 5.68 5.84
CA THR A 29 -5.91 6.41 6.94
C THR A 29 -7.43 6.48 6.78
N ARG A 30 -8.18 6.51 7.87
CA ARG A 30 -9.63 6.77 7.87
C ARG A 30 -9.91 7.91 8.84
N ARG A 31 -10.46 9.01 8.32
CA ARG A 31 -10.68 10.26 9.09
C ARG A 31 -9.38 10.76 9.76
N GLY A 32 -8.27 10.74 9.03
CA GLY A 32 -6.95 11.17 9.51
C GLY A 32 -6.25 10.22 10.47
N LYS A 33 -6.84 9.06 10.79
CA LYS A 33 -6.21 8.05 11.65
C LYS A 33 -5.70 6.87 10.81
N PRO A 34 -4.43 6.43 10.95
CA PRO A 34 -3.95 5.24 10.25
C PRO A 34 -4.74 4.01 10.70
N VAL A 35 -5.23 3.23 9.73
CA VAL A 35 -6.06 2.03 9.97
C VAL A 35 -5.51 0.78 9.32
N ALA A 36 -4.72 0.91 8.24
CA ALA A 36 -4.10 -0.21 7.56
C ALA A 36 -2.79 0.23 6.89
N ARG A 37 -1.98 -0.74 6.47
CA ARG A 37 -0.76 -0.52 5.72
C ARG A 37 -0.65 -1.57 4.62
N LEU A 38 -0.46 -1.13 3.39
CA LEU A 38 -0.14 -1.98 2.25
C LEU A 38 1.39 -2.10 2.18
N VAL A 39 1.86 -3.34 2.13
CA VAL A 39 3.27 -3.73 2.02
C VAL A 39 3.40 -4.80 0.94
N PRO A 40 4.58 -4.94 0.31
CA PRO A 40 4.83 -6.02 -0.63
C PRO A 40 4.52 -7.38 0.02
N ALA A 41 3.78 -8.25 -0.68
CA ALA A 41 3.36 -9.54 -0.13
C ALA A 41 4.53 -10.53 0.02
N THR A 42 5.41 -10.54 -0.97
CA THR A 42 6.75 -11.10 -0.89
C THR A 42 7.66 -9.91 -0.66
N GLY A 43 8.57 -9.95 0.33
CA GLY A 43 9.47 -8.83 0.63
C GLY A 43 10.23 -8.28 -0.60
N PRO A 44 11.03 -7.22 -0.47
CA PRO A 44 11.61 -6.46 -1.60
C PRO A 44 12.55 -7.25 -2.54
N ALA A 45 12.64 -8.56 -2.40
CA ALA A 45 13.19 -9.46 -3.38
C ALA A 45 12.22 -10.63 -3.57
N GLY A 46 11.77 -10.86 -4.80
CA GLY A 46 11.25 -12.13 -5.25
C GLY A 46 12.33 -13.23 -5.24
N THR A 47 12.96 -13.46 -4.09
CA THR A 47 13.78 -14.65 -3.82
C THR A 47 12.92 -15.65 -3.07
N SER A 48 11.85 -16.11 -3.74
CA SER A 48 11.40 -17.48 -3.51
C SER A 48 12.26 -18.34 -4.42
N ARG A 49 13.28 -18.98 -3.82
CA ARG A 49 13.97 -20.11 -4.44
C ARG A 49 13.07 -21.34 -4.40
#